data_AF-A0A3B8LSM1-F1
#
_entry.id   AF-A0A3B8LSM1-F1
#
_cell.length_a   1.000
_cell.length_b   1.000
_cell.length_c   1.000
_cell.angle_alpha   90.00
_cell.angle_beta   90.00
_cell.angle_gamma   90.00
#
_symmetry.space_group_name_H-M   'P 1'
#
loop_
_entity.id
_entity.type
_entity.pdbx_description
1 polymer ?
#
loop_
_entity_poly.entity_id
_entity_poly.type
_entity_poly.pdbx_seq_one_letter_code
_entity_poly.pdbx_strand_id
1 'polypeptide(L)'
;MAAKTKTFSLCQKAQKALAKGDVVGWGRALQAAQQAFEKEKDTMSLFQRYNQELWLKLLAFKYHQIRGEELVIKNIEGFRKKSELQGYIKKVDESIEHMGKALISLKRYHWLFTRVVIESKKGNLVWMRNVLPLDIERSQRDAKIYRSLLLYASKHWSDRSKVRSQLQKRRGDVSGLREALAKRKVDAKVQQQRQKNIAKALFDAQTLYDKQQKDQKGRIALGNGLFWIGVGLCAVGIGGGIFGAYLWNDAEAKRVTIPHAERESLINWGVRFVTIGVVVLAAGVGGVVTGLLIKPTVLDRARGVLKAQELYLDAERKNLPSGQILYHN
;
A
#
# COMPACT_ATOMS: atom_id res chain seq x y z
N MET A 1 20.07 4.87 9.54
CA MET A 1 18.74 5.25 8.99
C MET A 1 18.58 4.56 7.65
N ALA A 2 17.57 3.71 7.45
CA ALA A 2 17.29 3.21 6.10
C ALA A 2 16.77 4.38 5.26
N ALA A 3 17.50 4.76 4.21
CA ALA A 3 17.10 5.82 3.30
C ALA A 3 15.66 5.55 2.80
N LYS A 4 14.82 6.59 2.77
CA LYS A 4 13.53 6.50 2.09
C LYS A 4 13.80 6.07 0.65
N THR A 5 13.14 5.02 0.19
CA THR A 5 13.34 4.50 -1.17
C THR A 5 12.98 5.58 -2.19
N LYS A 6 13.64 5.57 -3.35
CA LYS A 6 13.36 6.54 -4.41
C LYS A 6 11.92 6.38 -4.89
N THR A 7 11.42 5.14 -4.95
CA THR A 7 10.01 4.82 -5.22
C THR A 7 9.07 5.61 -4.31
N PHE A 8 9.30 5.56 -2.99
CA PHE A 8 8.45 6.22 -2.00
C PHE A 8 8.40 7.74 -2.20
N SER A 9 9.56 8.36 -2.41
CA SER A 9 9.67 9.81 -2.66
C SER A 9 8.90 10.22 -3.93
N LEU A 10 8.97 9.41 -4.98
CA LEU A 10 8.27 9.66 -6.23
C LEU A 10 6.76 9.46 -6.12
N CYS A 11 6.30 8.48 -5.33
CA CYS A 11 4.88 8.35 -4.97
C CYS A 11 4.36 9.60 -4.22
N GLN A 12 5.14 10.17 -3.31
CA GLN A 12 4.77 11.43 -2.64
C GLN A 12 4.73 12.62 -3.61
N LYS A 13 5.65 12.67 -4.59
CA LYS A 13 5.59 13.70 -5.65
C LYS A 13 4.32 13.56 -6.49
N ALA A 14 3.93 12.32 -6.84
CA ALA A 14 2.68 12.04 -7.55
C ALA A 14 1.44 12.51 -6.75
N GLN A 15 1.39 12.24 -5.44
CA GLN A 15 0.31 12.71 -4.57
C GLN A 15 0.25 14.24 -4.47
N LYS A 16 1.42 14.91 -4.37
CA LYS A 16 1.49 16.38 -4.38
C LYS A 16 1.01 16.97 -5.70
N ALA A 17 1.33 16.32 -6.82
CA ALA A 17 0.83 16.73 -8.13
C ALA A 17 -0.69 16.55 -8.24
N LEU A 18 -1.23 15.43 -7.75
CA LEU A 18 -2.68 15.20 -7.61
C LEU A 18 -3.36 16.30 -6.77
N ALA A 19 -2.81 16.66 -5.60
CA ALA A 19 -3.38 17.72 -4.75
C ALA A 19 -3.45 19.09 -5.46
N LYS A 20 -2.52 19.34 -6.40
CA LYS A 20 -2.46 20.56 -7.20
C LYS A 20 -3.32 20.51 -8.45
N GLY A 21 -3.86 19.34 -8.82
CA GLY A 21 -4.49 19.12 -10.13
C GLY A 21 -3.50 19.12 -11.29
N ASP A 22 -2.20 18.96 -11.03
CA ASP A 22 -1.16 18.88 -12.05
C ASP A 22 -1.10 17.44 -12.61
N VAL A 23 -1.96 17.19 -13.59
CA VAL A 23 -2.09 15.88 -14.24
C VAL A 23 -0.81 15.46 -14.96
N VAL A 24 -0.10 16.39 -15.58
CA VAL A 24 1.15 16.09 -16.32
C VAL A 24 2.28 15.74 -15.34
N GLY A 25 2.47 16.53 -14.29
CA GLY A 25 3.43 16.25 -13.23
C GLY A 25 3.13 14.95 -12.50
N TRP A 26 1.85 14.63 -12.30
CA TRP A 26 1.43 13.35 -11.73
C TRP A 26 1.83 12.18 -12.61
N GLY A 27 1.51 12.22 -13.91
CA GLY A 27 1.88 11.15 -14.85
C GLY A 27 3.39 10.90 -14.89
N ARG A 28 4.20 11.97 -14.96
CA ARG A 28 5.67 11.87 -14.93
C ARG A 28 6.19 11.27 -13.62
N ALA A 29 5.66 11.73 -12.48
CA ALA A 29 6.07 11.22 -11.18
C ALA A 29 5.71 9.75 -11.00
N LEU A 30 4.54 9.33 -11.49
CA LEU A 30 4.09 7.94 -11.44
C LEU A 30 4.95 7.02 -12.31
N GLN A 31 5.29 7.45 -13.52
CA GLN A 31 6.19 6.69 -14.40
C GLN A 31 7.58 6.54 -13.79
N ALA A 32 8.13 7.63 -13.24
CA ALA A 32 9.40 7.59 -12.53
C ALA A 32 9.33 6.68 -11.30
N ALA A 33 8.22 6.71 -10.54
CA ALA A 33 8.01 5.85 -9.37
C ALA A 33 7.99 4.37 -9.77
N GLN A 34 7.30 4.01 -10.86
CA GLN A 34 7.28 2.64 -11.37
C GLN A 34 8.69 2.18 -11.79
N GLN A 35 9.44 3.02 -12.51
CA GLN A 35 10.82 2.70 -12.90
C GLN A 35 11.75 2.53 -11.69
N ALA A 36 11.60 3.39 -10.68
CA ALA A 36 12.35 3.25 -9.43
C ALA A 36 11.98 1.95 -8.71
N PHE A 37 10.70 1.60 -8.68
CA PHE A 37 10.23 0.36 -8.06
C PHE A 37 10.82 -0.87 -8.72
N GLU A 38 10.83 -0.94 -10.06
CA GLU A 38 11.42 -2.09 -10.76
C GLU A 38 12.91 -2.28 -10.45
N LYS A 39 13.64 -1.19 -10.19
CA LYS A 39 15.06 -1.23 -9.82
C LYS A 39 15.28 -1.59 -8.35
N GLU A 40 14.36 -1.18 -7.48
CA GLU A 40 14.51 -1.33 -6.03
C GLU A 40 13.81 -2.58 -5.48
N LYS A 41 12.86 -3.18 -6.20
CA LYS A 41 11.98 -4.24 -5.67
C LYS A 41 12.72 -5.44 -5.11
N ASP A 42 13.88 -5.79 -5.67
CA ASP A 42 14.67 -6.95 -5.26
C ASP A 42 15.44 -6.73 -3.97
N THR A 43 15.68 -5.47 -3.58
CA THR A 43 16.30 -5.11 -2.30
C THR A 43 15.27 -4.84 -1.20
N MET A 44 13.98 -4.78 -1.54
CA MET A 44 12.90 -4.57 -0.59
C MET A 44 12.47 -5.88 0.09
N SER A 45 12.14 -5.81 1.39
CA SER A 45 11.41 -6.89 2.03
C SER A 45 10.04 -7.11 1.38
N LEU A 46 9.49 -8.32 1.48
CA LEU A 46 8.22 -8.71 0.87
C LEU A 46 7.09 -7.69 1.12
N PHE A 47 6.89 -7.30 2.38
CA PHE A 47 5.83 -6.35 2.75
C PHE A 47 6.11 -4.90 2.35
N GLN A 48 7.38 -4.52 2.23
CA GLN A 48 7.73 -3.24 1.63
C GLN A 48 7.38 -3.23 0.15
N ARG A 49 7.71 -4.30 -0.57
CA ARG A 49 7.37 -4.47 -1.98
C ARG A 49 5.86 -4.40 -2.19
N TYR A 50 5.09 -5.18 -1.42
CA TYR A 50 3.62 -5.16 -1.50
C TYR A 50 3.04 -3.78 -1.21
N ASN A 51 3.50 -3.09 -0.16
CA ASN A 51 3.01 -1.75 0.13
C ASN A 51 3.30 -0.75 -1.00
N GLN A 52 4.53 -0.73 -1.51
CA GLN A 52 4.89 0.18 -2.61
C GLN A 52 4.11 -0.14 -3.88
N GLU A 53 3.95 -1.42 -4.20
CA GLU A 53 3.20 -1.85 -5.37
C GLU A 53 1.72 -1.49 -5.26
N LEU A 54 1.11 -1.68 -4.08
CA LEU A 54 -0.27 -1.25 -3.79
C LEU A 54 -0.43 0.26 -4.03
N TRP A 55 0.48 1.08 -3.51
CA TRP A 55 0.45 2.54 -3.75
C TRP A 55 0.57 2.89 -5.22
N LEU A 56 1.47 2.24 -5.96
CA LEU A 56 1.63 2.45 -7.40
C LEU A 56 0.36 2.10 -8.16
N LYS A 57 -0.26 0.95 -7.88
CA LYS A 57 -1.48 0.53 -8.59
C LYS A 57 -2.66 1.45 -8.24
N LEU A 58 -2.77 1.88 -6.99
CA LEU A 58 -3.81 2.81 -6.56
C LEU A 58 -3.64 4.21 -7.19
N LEU A 59 -2.42 4.75 -7.20
CA LEU A 59 -2.13 6.03 -7.85
C LEU A 59 -2.32 5.96 -9.36
N ALA A 60 -1.92 4.86 -10.01
CA ALA A 60 -2.16 4.63 -11.43
C ALA A 60 -3.65 4.52 -11.75
N PHE A 61 -4.40 3.81 -10.92
CA PHE A 61 -5.85 3.75 -11.01
C PHE A 61 -6.47 5.14 -10.97
N LYS A 62 -6.14 5.96 -9.96
CA LYS A 62 -6.67 7.31 -9.82
C LYS A 62 -6.28 8.25 -10.95
N TYR A 63 -5.02 8.16 -11.40
CA TYR A 63 -4.54 8.94 -12.55
C TYR A 63 -5.37 8.64 -13.80
N HIS A 64 -5.52 7.36 -14.11
CA HIS A 64 -6.27 6.92 -15.28
C HIS A 64 -7.78 7.13 -15.15
N GLN A 65 -8.33 7.04 -13.94
CA GLN A 65 -9.72 7.38 -13.66
C GLN A 65 -9.99 8.85 -14.00
N ILE A 66 -9.18 9.77 -13.48
CA ILE A 66 -9.35 11.22 -13.73
C ILE A 66 -9.17 11.55 -15.22
N ARG A 67 -8.13 11.02 -15.86
CA ARG A 67 -7.92 11.17 -17.31
C ARG A 67 -9.07 10.62 -18.15
N GLY A 68 -9.70 9.53 -17.68
CA GLY A 68 -10.88 8.96 -18.32
C GLY A 68 -12.14 9.82 -18.09
N GLU A 69 -12.30 10.40 -16.91
CA GLU A 69 -13.46 11.21 -16.52
C GLU A 69 -13.46 12.64 -17.12
N GLU A 70 -12.32 13.15 -17.61
CA GLU A 70 -12.16 14.47 -18.26
C GLU A 70 -13.02 14.69 -19.52
N LEU A 71 -13.69 13.65 -20.05
CA LEU A 71 -14.56 13.80 -21.22
C LEU A 71 -15.84 14.59 -20.93
N VAL A 72 -15.88 15.83 -21.43
CA VAL A 72 -17.11 16.59 -21.60
C VAL A 72 -17.81 16.11 -22.87
N ILE A 73 -18.88 15.31 -22.75
CA ILE A 73 -19.70 14.84 -23.88
C ILE A 73 -20.34 16.05 -24.60
N LYS A 74 -20.12 16.17 -25.91
CA LYS A 74 -20.65 17.26 -26.75
C LYS A 74 -21.84 16.79 -27.60
N ASN A 75 -22.78 17.69 -27.90
CA ASN A 75 -23.77 17.40 -28.94
C ASN A 75 -23.06 17.32 -30.31
N ILE A 76 -23.41 16.31 -31.12
CA ILE A 76 -22.92 16.13 -32.50
C ILE A 76 -23.23 17.35 -33.38
N GLU A 77 -24.36 18.01 -33.12
CA GLU A 77 -24.76 19.24 -33.81
C GLU A 77 -23.86 20.44 -33.45
N GLY A 78 -23.12 20.37 -32.34
CA GLY A 78 -22.22 21.43 -31.89
C GLY A 78 -20.86 21.47 -32.62
N PHE A 79 -20.57 20.51 -33.50
CA PHE A 79 -19.34 20.50 -34.29
C PHE A 79 -19.56 21.25 -35.62
N ARG A 80 -18.71 22.26 -35.89
CA ARG A 80 -18.82 23.09 -37.10
C ARG A 80 -18.12 22.43 -38.28
N LYS A 81 -17.03 21.70 -38.02
CA LYS A 81 -16.21 21.04 -39.06
C LYS A 81 -16.05 19.54 -38.77
N LYS A 82 -15.91 18.73 -39.84
CA LYS A 82 -15.65 17.28 -39.71
C LYS A 82 -14.33 17.00 -38.98
N SER A 83 -13.31 17.83 -39.20
CA SER A 83 -12.02 17.73 -38.52
C SER A 83 -12.13 17.95 -37.00
N GLU A 84 -13.02 18.85 -36.56
CA GLU A 84 -13.29 19.06 -35.12
C GLU A 84 -13.95 17.83 -34.50
N LEU A 85 -14.92 17.21 -35.21
CA LEU A 85 -15.54 15.96 -34.78
C LEU A 85 -14.49 14.83 -34.71
N GLN A 86 -13.64 14.69 -35.72
CA GLN A 86 -12.58 13.67 -35.73
C GLN A 86 -11.55 13.88 -34.61
N GLY A 87 -11.11 15.11 -34.39
CA GLY A 87 -10.22 15.45 -33.28
C GLY A 87 -10.86 15.16 -31.91
N TYR A 88 -12.18 15.36 -31.79
CA TYR A 88 -12.91 15.03 -30.59
C TYR A 88 -13.11 13.51 -30.41
N ILE A 89 -13.36 12.75 -31.48
CA ILE A 89 -13.36 11.28 -31.46
C ILE A 89 -12.04 10.76 -30.91
N LYS A 90 -10.90 11.30 -31.36
CA LYS A 90 -9.58 10.92 -30.83
C LYS A 90 -9.48 11.14 -29.31
N LYS A 91 -9.99 12.26 -28.79
CA LYS A 91 -10.04 12.50 -27.34
C LYS A 91 -10.91 11.49 -26.61
N VAL A 92 -12.04 11.09 -27.20
CA VAL A 92 -12.92 10.03 -26.66
C VAL A 92 -12.17 8.70 -26.62
N ASP A 93 -11.40 8.37 -27.65
CA ASP A 93 -10.60 7.15 -27.71
C ASP A 93 -9.52 7.11 -26.64
N GLU A 94 -8.78 8.20 -26.48
CA GLU A 94 -7.76 8.37 -25.43
C GLU A 94 -8.37 8.20 -24.02
N SER A 95 -9.57 8.72 -23.80
CA SER A 95 -10.26 8.55 -22.51
C SER A 95 -10.75 7.12 -22.29
N ILE A 96 -11.31 6.45 -23.31
CA ILE A 96 -11.71 5.02 -23.21
C ILE A 96 -10.49 4.14 -22.89
N GLU A 97 -9.35 4.45 -23.51
CA GLU A 97 -8.06 3.79 -23.23
C GLU A 97 -7.64 4.01 -21.77
N HIS A 98 -7.71 5.25 -21.28
CA HIS A 98 -7.44 5.56 -19.89
C HIS A 98 -8.39 4.83 -18.92
N MET A 99 -9.69 4.79 -19.19
CA MET A 99 -10.63 3.99 -18.37
C MET A 99 -10.25 2.50 -18.37
N GLY A 100 -9.78 1.95 -19.50
CA GLY A 100 -9.27 0.59 -19.57
C GLY A 100 -8.03 0.37 -18.69
N LYS A 101 -7.07 1.30 -18.73
CA LYS A 101 -5.87 1.26 -17.87
C LYS A 101 -6.23 1.42 -16.39
N ALA A 102 -7.26 2.21 -16.07
CA ALA A 102 -7.78 2.33 -14.71
C ALA A 102 -8.29 0.97 -14.22
N LEU A 103 -9.15 0.28 -15.00
CA LEU A 103 -9.67 -1.05 -14.64
C LEU A 103 -8.57 -2.08 -14.43
N ILE A 104 -7.55 -2.09 -15.29
CA ILE A 104 -6.39 -2.99 -15.14
C ILE A 104 -5.64 -2.71 -13.83
N SER A 105 -5.40 -1.44 -13.52
CA SER A 105 -4.71 -1.02 -12.30
C SER A 105 -5.52 -1.39 -11.05
N LEU A 106 -6.84 -1.23 -11.11
CA LEU A 106 -7.75 -1.62 -10.04
C LEU A 106 -7.74 -3.14 -9.79
N LYS A 107 -7.83 -3.95 -10.86
CA LYS A 107 -7.76 -5.41 -10.73
C LYS A 107 -6.45 -5.89 -10.11
N ARG A 108 -5.33 -5.28 -10.52
CA ARG A 108 -4.00 -5.57 -9.94
C ARG A 108 -3.92 -5.15 -8.47
N TYR A 109 -4.42 -3.97 -8.12
CA TYR A 109 -4.52 -3.52 -6.74
C TYR A 109 -5.34 -4.51 -5.89
N HIS A 110 -6.51 -4.92 -6.38
CA HIS A 110 -7.39 -5.85 -5.68
C HIS A 110 -6.71 -7.19 -5.42
N TRP A 111 -6.09 -7.77 -6.45
CA TRP A 111 -5.37 -9.03 -6.32
C TRP A 111 -4.23 -8.94 -5.28
N LEU A 112 -3.42 -7.88 -5.32
CA LEU A 112 -2.34 -7.67 -4.36
C LEU A 112 -2.86 -7.48 -2.94
N PHE A 113 -3.92 -6.69 -2.76
CA PHE A 113 -4.49 -6.45 -1.44
C PHE A 113 -5.05 -7.74 -0.85
N THR A 114 -5.79 -8.52 -1.63
CA THR A 114 -6.33 -9.83 -1.20
C THR A 114 -5.21 -10.75 -0.73
N ARG A 115 -4.07 -10.76 -1.44
CA ARG A 115 -2.89 -11.52 -1.01
C ARG A 115 -2.39 -11.05 0.36
N VAL A 116 -2.28 -9.74 0.60
CA VAL A 116 -1.88 -9.18 1.90
C VAL A 116 -2.90 -9.52 3.00
N VAL A 117 -4.20 -9.54 2.68
CA VAL A 117 -5.26 -9.95 3.62
C VAL A 117 -5.09 -11.39 4.05
N ILE A 118 -4.87 -12.31 3.10
CA ILE A 118 -4.62 -13.73 3.38
C ILE A 118 -3.41 -13.89 4.29
N GLU A 119 -2.29 -13.22 3.98
CA GLU A 119 -1.07 -13.27 4.81
C GLU A 119 -1.26 -12.67 6.21
N SER A 120 -2.19 -11.71 6.37
CA SER A 120 -2.52 -11.11 7.66
C SER A 120 -3.49 -11.93 8.52
N LYS A 121 -4.08 -13.00 7.96
CA LYS A 121 -5.18 -13.79 8.55
C LYS A 121 -6.40 -12.96 8.98
N LYS A 122 -6.66 -11.81 8.34
CA LYS A 122 -7.91 -11.05 8.53
C LYS A 122 -9.03 -11.71 7.71
N GLY A 123 -10.08 -12.17 8.39
CA GLY A 123 -11.18 -12.94 7.79
C GLY A 123 -12.23 -12.14 7.01
N ASN A 124 -11.97 -10.90 6.57
CA ASN A 124 -13.00 -10.09 5.90
C ASN A 124 -12.53 -9.57 4.54
N LEU A 125 -12.85 -10.33 3.48
CA LEU A 125 -12.55 -10.03 2.07
C LEU A 125 -13.75 -9.43 1.32
N VAL A 126 -14.98 -9.57 1.86
CA VAL A 126 -16.24 -9.21 1.17
C VAL A 126 -16.31 -7.71 0.89
N TRP A 127 -15.79 -6.89 1.82
CA TRP A 127 -15.83 -5.44 1.73
C TRP A 127 -15.11 -4.87 0.50
N MET A 128 -14.01 -5.48 0.05
CA MET A 128 -13.14 -4.83 -0.94
C MET A 128 -13.57 -4.99 -2.40
N ARG A 129 -14.48 -5.92 -2.70
CA ARG A 129 -15.09 -6.07 -4.03
C ARG A 129 -16.05 -4.91 -4.35
N ASN A 130 -16.54 -4.22 -3.32
CA ASN A 130 -17.66 -3.28 -3.42
C ASN A 130 -17.29 -1.80 -3.24
N VAL A 131 -16.06 -1.47 -2.80
CA VAL A 131 -15.69 -0.08 -2.43
C VAL A 131 -15.07 0.72 -3.58
N LEU A 132 -14.36 0.06 -4.50
CA LEU A 132 -13.74 0.75 -5.64
C LEU A 132 -14.67 0.66 -6.86
N PRO A 133 -14.96 1.79 -7.52
CA PRO A 133 -16.19 1.97 -8.27
C PRO A 133 -16.35 1.03 -9.47
N LEU A 134 -17.41 0.22 -9.42
CA LEU A 134 -18.05 -0.43 -10.58
C LEU A 134 -18.48 0.60 -11.65
N ASP A 135 -18.56 1.88 -11.28
CA ASP A 135 -18.93 2.99 -12.17
C ASP A 135 -17.96 3.19 -13.34
N ILE A 136 -16.71 2.69 -13.27
CA ILE A 136 -15.75 2.83 -14.38
C ILE A 136 -16.11 1.91 -15.55
N GLU A 137 -16.57 0.68 -15.29
CA GLU A 137 -17.00 -0.24 -16.35
C GLU A 137 -18.23 0.29 -17.07
N ARG A 138 -19.19 0.84 -16.29
CA ARG A 138 -20.36 1.53 -16.83
C ARG A 138 -19.97 2.76 -17.64
N SER A 139 -19.12 3.61 -17.08
CA SER A 139 -18.60 4.82 -17.75
C SER A 139 -17.86 4.50 -19.05
N GLN A 140 -17.09 3.41 -19.09
CA GLN A 140 -16.38 2.97 -20.29
C GLN A 140 -17.35 2.45 -21.34
N ARG A 141 -18.39 1.71 -20.93
CA ARG A 141 -19.47 1.25 -21.81
C ARG A 141 -20.20 2.45 -22.44
N ASP A 142 -20.60 3.41 -21.63
CA ASP A 142 -21.29 4.62 -22.08
C ASP A 142 -20.41 5.43 -23.05
N ALA A 143 -19.11 5.58 -22.74
CA ALA A 143 -18.16 6.24 -23.63
C ALA A 143 -17.98 5.51 -24.98
N LYS A 144 -17.96 4.17 -24.99
CA LYS A 144 -17.91 3.36 -26.22
C LYS A 144 -19.18 3.52 -27.07
N ILE A 145 -20.35 3.56 -26.44
CA ILE A 145 -21.62 3.83 -27.12
C ILE A 145 -21.56 5.23 -27.75
N TYR A 146 -21.15 6.24 -26.98
CA TYR A 146 -21.01 7.60 -27.48
C TYR A 146 -20.00 7.71 -28.64
N ARG A 147 -18.84 7.05 -28.53
CA ARG A 147 -17.86 6.95 -29.62
C ARG A 147 -18.48 6.39 -30.90
N SER A 148 -19.28 5.33 -30.79
CA SER A 148 -19.94 4.72 -31.96
C SER A 148 -20.89 5.70 -32.67
N LEU A 149 -21.60 6.54 -31.91
CA LEU A 149 -22.46 7.60 -32.43
C LEU A 149 -21.64 8.68 -33.15
N LEU A 150 -20.50 9.09 -32.57
CA LEU A 150 -19.62 10.08 -33.19
C LEU A 150 -18.98 9.55 -34.49
N LEU A 151 -18.56 8.29 -34.52
CA LEU A 151 -18.04 7.65 -35.73
C LEU A 151 -19.09 7.58 -36.83
N TYR A 152 -20.33 7.25 -36.47
CA TYR A 152 -21.45 7.28 -37.41
C TYR A 152 -21.66 8.69 -37.97
N ALA A 153 -21.69 9.71 -37.11
CA ALA A 153 -21.82 11.10 -37.52
C ALA A 153 -20.66 11.58 -38.40
N SER A 154 -19.44 11.09 -38.15
CA SER A 154 -18.25 11.40 -38.96
C SER A 154 -18.32 10.74 -40.35
N LYS A 155 -18.79 9.49 -40.41
CA LYS A 155 -18.98 8.74 -41.67
C LYS A 155 -20.07 9.38 -42.54
N HIS A 156 -21.15 9.85 -41.94
CA HIS A 156 -22.30 10.44 -42.63
C HIS A 156 -22.35 11.98 -42.52
N TRP A 157 -21.19 12.62 -42.42
CA TRP A 157 -21.11 14.07 -42.16
C TRP A 157 -21.83 14.94 -43.20
N SER A 158 -21.80 14.55 -44.47
CA SER A 158 -22.48 15.24 -45.58
C SER A 158 -24.00 15.05 -45.57
N ASP A 159 -24.53 14.05 -44.86
CA ASP A 159 -25.95 13.74 -44.77
C ASP A 159 -26.44 13.87 -43.32
N ARG A 160 -26.66 15.12 -42.91
CA ARG A 160 -27.09 15.46 -41.55
C ARG A 160 -28.48 14.91 -41.21
N SER A 161 -29.35 14.71 -42.20
CA SER A 161 -30.69 14.13 -42.01
C SER A 161 -30.58 12.68 -41.53
N LYS A 162 -29.72 11.89 -42.19
CA LYS A 162 -29.44 10.50 -41.81
C LYS A 162 -28.81 10.39 -40.41
N VAL A 163 -27.91 11.30 -40.06
CA VAL A 163 -27.35 11.39 -38.69
C VAL A 163 -28.45 11.67 -37.67
N ARG A 164 -29.36 12.61 -37.95
CA ARG A 164 -30.47 12.97 -37.05
C ARG A 164 -31.45 11.82 -36.84
N SER A 165 -31.81 11.11 -37.92
CA SER A 165 -32.65 9.92 -37.85
C SER A 165 -32.03 8.83 -36.98
N GLN A 166 -30.72 8.58 -37.12
CA GLN A 166 -30.02 7.60 -36.30
C GLN A 166 -29.96 7.98 -34.82
N LEU A 167 -29.79 9.27 -34.51
CA LEU A 167 -29.83 9.77 -33.13
C LEU A 167 -31.22 9.64 -32.50
N GLN A 168 -32.29 9.84 -33.29
CA GLN A 168 -33.66 9.59 -32.84
C GLN A 168 -33.92 8.11 -32.58
N LYS A 169 -33.42 7.20 -33.44
CA LYS A 169 -33.51 5.75 -33.22
C LYS A 169 -32.79 5.29 -31.95
N ARG A 170 -31.73 6.01 -31.55
CA ARG A 170 -30.94 5.76 -30.33
C ARG A 170 -31.24 6.74 -29.20
N ARG A 171 -32.47 7.28 -29.15
CA ARG A 171 -32.86 8.31 -28.16
C ARG A 171 -32.65 7.85 -26.71
N GLY A 172 -32.85 6.57 -26.40
CA GLY A 172 -32.58 5.98 -25.08
C GLY A 172 -31.09 5.97 -24.70
N ASP A 173 -30.20 5.61 -25.62
CA ASP A 173 -28.74 5.70 -25.42
C ASP A 173 -28.31 7.16 -25.19
N VAL A 174 -28.91 8.08 -25.97
CA VAL A 174 -28.61 9.52 -25.91
C VAL A 174 -29.15 10.17 -24.62
N SER A 175 -30.31 9.74 -24.09
CA SER A 175 -30.83 10.24 -22.82
C SER A 175 -29.98 9.79 -21.64
N GLY A 176 -29.55 8.52 -21.62
CA GLY A 176 -28.63 8.01 -20.59
C GLY A 176 -27.29 8.77 -20.58
N LEU A 177 -26.75 9.08 -21.75
CA LEU A 177 -25.54 9.91 -21.89
C LEU A 177 -25.76 11.36 -21.41
N ARG A 178 -26.95 11.94 -21.60
CA ARG A 178 -27.30 13.29 -21.13
C ARG A 178 -27.46 13.37 -19.61
N GLU A 179 -28.02 12.35 -18.97
CA GLU A 179 -28.07 12.27 -17.50
C GLU A 179 -26.68 12.09 -16.90
N ALA A 180 -25.84 11.26 -17.51
CA ALA A 180 -24.43 11.13 -17.14
C ALA A 180 -23.69 12.47 -17.28
N LEU A 181 -23.99 13.25 -18.32
CA LEU A 181 -23.49 14.60 -18.53
C LEU A 181 -23.89 15.57 -17.42
N ALA A 182 -25.16 15.57 -17.01
CA ALA A 182 -25.66 16.43 -15.95
C ALA A 182 -24.97 16.12 -14.60
N LYS A 183 -24.77 14.83 -14.30
CA LYS A 183 -24.05 14.39 -13.09
C LYS A 183 -22.55 14.69 -13.14
N ARG A 184 -21.93 14.84 -14.31
CA ARG A 184 -20.49 15.09 -14.49
C ARG A 184 -20.12 16.57 -14.63
N LYS A 185 -21.08 17.47 -14.87
CA LYS A 185 -20.93 18.93 -14.71
C LYS A 185 -20.76 19.35 -13.25
N VAL A 186 -20.11 18.51 -12.44
CA VAL A 186 -19.67 18.89 -11.11
C VAL A 186 -18.61 19.97 -11.31
N ASP A 187 -18.84 21.15 -10.74
CA ASP A 187 -17.96 22.32 -10.88
C ASP A 187 -16.50 21.94 -10.72
N ALA A 188 -15.62 22.53 -11.54
CA ALA A 188 -14.17 22.30 -11.46
C ALA A 188 -13.63 22.47 -10.02
N LYS A 189 -14.27 23.33 -9.22
CA LYS A 189 -14.02 23.52 -7.79
C LYS A 189 -14.28 22.25 -6.96
N VAL A 190 -15.39 21.55 -7.21
CA VAL A 190 -15.72 20.31 -6.51
C VAL A 190 -14.80 19.18 -6.93
N GLN A 191 -14.42 19.10 -8.21
CA GLN A 191 -13.43 18.12 -8.68
C GLN A 191 -12.05 18.38 -8.06
N GLN A 192 -11.62 19.64 -7.99
CA GLN A 192 -10.37 20.00 -7.32
C GLN A 192 -10.43 19.70 -5.81
N GLN A 193 -11.56 19.95 -5.15
CA GLN A 193 -11.74 19.60 -3.74
C GLN A 193 -11.69 18.08 -3.53
N ARG A 194 -12.32 17.30 -4.42
CA ARG A 194 -12.27 15.84 -4.41
C ARG A 194 -10.82 15.34 -4.57
N GLN A 195 -10.06 15.90 -5.51
CA GLN A 195 -8.64 15.58 -5.69
C GLN A 195 -7.81 15.89 -4.46
N LYS A 196 -8.02 17.05 -3.81
CA LYS A 196 -7.36 17.41 -2.55
C LYS A 196 -7.70 16.44 -1.41
N ASN A 197 -8.97 16.08 -1.26
CA ASN A 197 -9.41 15.14 -0.23
C ASN A 197 -8.78 13.75 -0.44
N ILE A 198 -8.75 13.26 -1.70
CA ILE A 198 -8.09 12.00 -2.05
C ILE A 198 -6.59 12.08 -1.75
N ALA A 199 -5.91 13.16 -2.17
CA ALA A 199 -4.49 13.33 -1.92
C ALA A 199 -4.16 13.36 -0.43
N LYS A 200 -5.00 14.02 0.38
CA LYS A 200 -4.86 14.06 1.84
C LYS A 200 -5.00 12.66 2.44
N ALA A 201 -6.05 11.92 2.07
CA ALA A 201 -6.26 10.55 2.54
C ALA A 201 -5.09 9.62 2.19
N LEU A 202 -4.56 9.73 0.97
CA LEU A 202 -3.37 9.00 0.53
C LEU A 202 -2.13 9.35 1.37
N PHE A 203 -1.93 10.65 1.66
CA PHE A 203 -0.79 11.13 2.44
C PHE A 203 -0.86 10.67 3.90
N ASP A 204 -2.04 10.76 4.52
CA ASP A 204 -2.26 10.33 5.91
C ASP A 204 -2.05 8.81 6.06
N ALA A 205 -2.57 8.03 5.11
CA ALA A 205 -2.37 6.58 5.05
C ALA A 205 -0.91 6.17 4.87
N GLN A 206 -0.18 6.84 3.97
CA GLN A 206 1.24 6.56 3.76
C GLN A 206 2.08 6.97 4.98
N THR A 207 1.72 8.07 5.65
CA THR A 207 2.38 8.53 6.88
C THR A 207 2.14 7.56 8.04
N LEU A 208 0.94 6.99 8.16
CA LEU A 208 0.63 5.96 9.14
C LEU A 208 1.49 4.71 8.94
N TYR A 209 1.63 4.24 7.69
CA TYR A 209 2.50 3.11 7.38
C TYR A 209 3.97 3.41 7.75
N ASP A 210 4.47 4.59 7.41
CA ASP A 210 5.83 5.02 7.74
C ASP A 210 6.09 5.00 9.25
N LYS A 211 5.14 5.51 10.04
CA LYS A 211 5.21 5.49 11.50
C LYS A 211 5.29 4.04 12.01
N GLN A 212 4.40 3.17 11.53
CA GLN A 212 4.39 1.75 11.93
C GLN A 212 5.68 1.03 11.52
N GLN A 213 6.23 1.33 10.34
CA GLN A 213 7.47 0.73 9.90
C GLN A 213 8.66 1.17 10.75
N LYS A 214 8.70 2.44 11.19
CA LYS A 214 9.71 2.93 12.14
C LYS A 214 9.62 2.20 13.47
N ASP A 215 8.41 2.07 14.02
CA ASP A 215 8.18 1.36 15.29
C ASP A 215 8.59 -0.12 15.19
N GLN A 216 8.25 -0.79 14.08
CA GLN A 216 8.67 -2.16 13.80
C GLN A 216 10.19 -2.30 13.69
N LYS A 217 10.87 -1.36 13.03
CA LYS A 217 12.35 -1.36 12.95
C LYS A 217 12.98 -1.14 14.33
N GLY A 218 12.42 -0.25 15.14
CA GLY A 218 12.84 -0.05 16.53
C GLY A 218 12.73 -1.35 17.33
N ARG A 219 11.61 -2.06 17.21
CA ARG A 219 11.40 -3.38 17.83
C ARG A 219 12.36 -4.45 17.32
N ILE A 220 12.71 -4.45 16.03
CA ILE A 220 13.73 -5.38 15.48
C ILE A 220 15.10 -5.08 16.06
N ALA A 221 15.50 -3.80 16.11
CA ALA A 221 16.79 -3.39 16.65
C ALA A 221 16.90 -3.74 18.15
N LEU A 222 15.87 -3.43 18.92
CA LEU A 222 15.79 -3.77 20.34
C LEU A 222 15.76 -5.29 20.55
N GLY A 223 14.97 -6.03 19.76
CA GLY A 223 14.93 -7.49 19.82
C GLY A 223 16.26 -8.15 19.47
N ASN A 224 16.97 -7.64 18.47
CA ASN A 224 18.34 -8.11 18.14
C ASN A 224 19.34 -7.77 19.25
N GLY A 225 19.25 -6.57 19.82
CA GLY A 225 20.11 -6.15 20.94
C GLY A 225 19.92 -7.07 22.15
N LEU A 226 18.67 -7.26 22.59
CA LEU A 226 18.33 -8.16 23.70
C LEU A 226 18.75 -9.61 23.43
N PHE A 227 18.57 -10.09 22.20
CA PHE A 227 19.00 -11.43 21.81
C PHE A 227 20.51 -11.60 21.98
N TRP A 228 21.32 -10.69 21.42
CA TRP A 228 22.78 -10.80 21.48
C TRP A 228 23.35 -10.52 22.87
N ILE A 229 22.76 -9.59 23.63
CA ILE A 229 23.07 -9.42 25.05
C ILE A 229 22.77 -10.72 25.82
N GLY A 230 21.60 -11.33 25.55
CA GLY A 230 21.23 -12.61 26.14
C GLY A 230 22.20 -13.74 25.81
N VAL A 231 22.62 -13.86 24.54
CA VAL A 231 23.64 -14.82 24.10
C VAL A 231 24.97 -14.59 24.85
N GLY A 232 25.40 -13.34 24.98
CA GLY A 232 26.61 -12.97 25.72
C GLY A 232 26.53 -13.37 27.19
N LEU A 233 25.41 -13.09 27.85
CA LEU A 233 25.17 -13.49 29.24
C LEU A 233 25.12 -15.01 29.40
N CYS A 234 24.51 -15.75 28.47
CA CYS A 234 24.56 -17.22 28.50
C CYS A 234 25.99 -17.74 28.44
N ALA A 235 26.83 -17.19 27.56
CA ALA A 235 28.23 -17.60 27.44
C ALA A 235 29.02 -17.32 28.74
N VAL A 236 28.82 -16.15 29.35
CA VAL A 236 29.45 -15.78 30.64
C VAL A 236 28.95 -16.69 31.77
N GLY A 237 27.65 -16.97 31.82
CA GLY A 237 27.04 -17.83 32.84
C GLY A 237 27.57 -19.28 32.78
N ILE A 238 27.68 -19.84 31.57
CA ILE A 238 28.26 -21.17 31.33
C ILE A 238 29.74 -21.17 31.74
N GLY A 239 30.51 -20.17 31.30
CA GLY A 239 31.95 -20.07 31.64
C GLY A 239 32.20 -19.96 33.15
N GLY A 240 31.43 -19.10 33.84
CA GLY A 240 31.52 -18.95 35.30
C GLY A 240 31.10 -20.22 36.06
N GLY A 241 30.07 -20.92 35.57
CA GLY A 241 29.64 -22.20 36.15
C GLY A 241 30.68 -23.31 36.02
N ILE A 242 31.29 -23.45 34.83
CA ILE A 242 32.36 -24.43 34.58
C ILE A 242 33.58 -24.11 35.44
N PHE A 243 33.99 -22.85 35.51
CA PHE A 243 35.12 -22.43 36.33
C PHE A 243 34.88 -22.68 37.83
N GLY A 244 33.69 -22.36 38.34
CA GLY A 244 33.33 -22.63 39.73
C GLY A 244 33.31 -24.13 40.06
N ALA A 245 32.77 -24.96 39.16
CA ALA A 245 32.78 -26.42 39.31
C ALA A 245 34.20 -27.00 39.28
N TYR A 246 35.09 -26.44 38.45
CA TYR A 246 36.51 -26.81 38.43
C TYR A 246 37.20 -26.49 39.75
N LEU A 247 37.01 -25.28 40.31
CA LEU A 247 37.59 -24.90 41.61
C LEU A 247 37.11 -25.80 42.75
N TRP A 248 35.82 -26.15 42.74
CA TRP A 248 35.27 -27.10 43.72
C TRP A 248 35.94 -28.47 43.56
N ASN A 249 35.93 -29.04 42.36
CA ASN A 249 36.51 -30.37 42.11
C ASN A 249 38.01 -30.43 42.39
N ASP A 250 38.78 -29.38 42.08
CA ASP A 250 40.22 -29.32 42.38
C ASP A 250 40.49 -29.26 43.90
N ALA A 251 39.71 -28.47 44.65
CA ALA A 251 39.79 -28.41 46.11
C ALA A 251 39.41 -29.76 46.78
N GLU A 252 38.47 -30.49 46.19
CA GLU A 252 38.04 -31.82 46.65
C GLU A 252 39.09 -32.91 46.32
N ALA A 253 39.70 -32.85 45.13
CA ALA A 253 40.76 -33.75 44.70
C ALA A 253 42.03 -33.59 45.55
N LYS A 254 42.35 -32.36 45.99
CA LYS A 254 43.52 -32.04 46.81
C LYS A 254 43.26 -32.08 48.32
N ARG A 255 42.14 -32.66 48.77
CA ARG A 255 41.72 -32.64 50.19
C ARG A 255 42.76 -33.11 51.23
N VAL A 256 43.75 -33.91 50.81
CA VAL A 256 44.80 -34.47 51.68
C VAL A 256 46.08 -33.63 51.65
N THR A 257 46.24 -32.76 50.65
CA THR A 257 47.49 -32.02 50.38
C THR A 257 47.40 -30.52 50.69
N ILE A 258 46.20 -29.93 50.78
CA ILE A 258 46.02 -28.51 51.12
C ILE A 258 45.42 -28.31 52.53
N PRO A 259 45.78 -27.21 53.24
CA PRO A 259 45.20 -26.88 54.55
C PRO A 259 43.68 -26.67 54.49
N HIS A 260 42.99 -27.01 55.58
CA HIS A 260 41.52 -26.95 55.64
C HIS A 260 40.95 -25.55 55.32
N ALA A 261 41.58 -24.48 55.84
CA ALA A 261 41.14 -23.11 55.61
C ALA A 261 41.26 -22.68 54.13
N GLU A 262 42.28 -23.14 53.43
CA GLU A 262 42.50 -22.84 52.01
C GLU A 262 41.54 -23.63 51.13
N ARG A 263 41.26 -24.89 51.49
CA ARG A 263 40.21 -25.71 50.88
C ARG A 263 38.83 -25.08 51.00
N GLU A 264 38.47 -24.61 52.19
CA GLU A 264 37.17 -23.97 52.44
C GLU A 264 37.01 -22.66 51.65
N SER A 265 38.09 -21.87 51.52
CA SER A 265 38.11 -20.69 50.66
C SER A 265 37.86 -21.04 49.19
N LEU A 266 38.53 -22.06 48.64
CA LEU A 266 38.36 -22.50 47.25
C LEU A 266 36.95 -23.04 46.98
N ILE A 267 36.39 -23.82 47.91
CA ILE A 267 35.00 -24.31 47.80
C ILE A 267 34.02 -23.14 47.85
N ASN A 268 34.19 -22.18 48.76
CA ASN A 268 33.33 -21.00 48.85
C ASN A 268 33.40 -20.14 47.58
N TRP A 269 34.58 -19.97 46.99
CA TRP A 269 34.73 -19.32 45.69
C TRP A 269 34.07 -20.12 44.57
N GLY A 270 34.26 -21.44 44.52
CA GLY A 270 33.64 -22.33 43.56
C GLY A 270 32.11 -22.25 43.58
N VAL A 271 31.51 -22.34 44.77
CA VAL A 271 30.06 -22.17 44.99
C VAL A 271 29.60 -20.80 44.50
N ARG A 272 30.29 -19.71 44.85
CA ARG A 272 29.93 -18.36 44.40
C ARG A 272 29.96 -18.23 42.88
N PHE A 273 30.98 -18.75 42.20
CA PHE A 273 31.08 -18.72 40.74
C PHE A 273 29.98 -19.56 40.07
N VAL A 274 29.63 -20.72 40.64
CA VAL A 274 28.49 -21.52 40.15
C VAL A 274 27.18 -20.76 40.34
N THR A 275 26.91 -20.20 41.52
CA THR A 275 25.67 -19.46 41.79
C THR A 275 25.53 -18.23 40.90
N ILE A 276 26.59 -17.43 40.76
CA ILE A 276 26.62 -16.27 39.85
C ILE A 276 26.43 -16.74 38.41
N GLY A 277 27.10 -17.83 38.00
CA GLY A 277 26.98 -18.42 36.68
C GLY A 277 25.54 -18.80 36.33
N VAL A 278 24.82 -19.46 37.25
CA VAL A 278 23.41 -19.84 37.08
C VAL A 278 22.49 -18.62 36.96
N VAL A 279 22.67 -17.60 37.81
CA VAL A 279 21.84 -16.38 37.76
C VAL A 279 22.07 -15.63 36.44
N VAL A 280 23.34 -15.48 36.03
CA VAL A 280 23.71 -14.82 34.77
C VAL A 280 23.20 -15.60 33.56
N LEU A 281 23.26 -16.94 33.60
CA LEU A 281 22.68 -17.80 32.57
C LEU A 281 21.17 -17.62 32.47
N ALA A 282 20.45 -17.62 33.60
CA ALA A 282 19.01 -17.42 33.62
C ALA A 282 18.61 -16.05 33.04
N ALA A 283 19.35 -14.99 33.40
CA ALA A 283 19.18 -13.67 32.81
C ALA A 283 19.46 -13.66 31.30
N GLY A 284 20.49 -14.40 30.85
CA GLY A 284 20.83 -14.56 29.45
C GLY A 284 19.73 -15.26 28.64
N VAL A 285 19.19 -16.38 29.15
CA VAL A 285 18.06 -17.09 28.54
C VAL A 285 16.83 -16.18 28.46
N GLY A 286 16.54 -15.43 29.53
CA GLY A 286 15.47 -14.43 29.55
C GLY A 286 15.64 -13.36 28.46
N GLY A 287 16.86 -12.85 28.27
CA GLY A 287 17.20 -11.91 27.21
C GLY A 287 17.00 -12.49 25.80
N VAL A 288 17.42 -13.73 25.57
CA VAL A 288 17.23 -14.44 24.29
C VAL A 288 15.75 -14.62 23.96
N VAL A 289 14.96 -15.14 24.90
CA VAL A 289 13.52 -15.38 24.71
C VAL A 289 12.79 -14.06 24.47
N THR A 290 13.04 -13.04 25.28
CA THR A 290 12.43 -11.72 25.14
C THR A 290 12.81 -11.06 23.80
N GLY A 291 14.08 -11.18 23.39
CA GLY A 291 14.56 -10.70 22.10
C GLY A 291 13.90 -11.37 20.90
N LEU A 292 13.53 -12.65 21.00
CA LEU A 292 12.76 -13.36 19.97
C LEU A 292 11.29 -12.93 19.94
N LEU A 293 10.64 -12.77 21.10
CA LEU A 293 9.22 -12.42 21.20
C LEU A 293 8.91 -10.99 20.75
N ILE A 294 9.84 -10.05 20.93
CA ILE A 294 9.62 -8.64 20.57
C ILE A 294 9.67 -8.40 19.05
N LYS A 295 10.33 -9.29 18.29
CA LYS A 295 10.48 -9.15 16.84
C LYS A 295 9.11 -9.21 16.14
N PRO A 296 8.78 -8.21 15.29
CA PRO A 296 7.50 -8.18 14.60
C PRO A 296 7.39 -9.36 13.63
N THR A 297 6.28 -10.09 13.74
CA THR A 297 5.97 -11.24 12.91
C THR A 297 5.60 -10.84 11.49
N VAL A 298 5.58 -11.80 10.56
CA VAL A 298 5.03 -11.64 9.20
C VAL A 298 3.62 -11.06 9.25
N LEU A 299 2.81 -11.53 10.20
CA LEU A 299 1.43 -11.11 10.42
C LEU A 299 1.32 -9.66 10.92
N ASP A 300 2.24 -9.19 11.78
CA ASP A 300 2.29 -7.78 12.20
C ASP A 300 2.63 -6.84 11.06
N ARG A 301 3.54 -7.26 10.16
CA ARG A 301 3.92 -6.48 8.97
C ARG A 301 2.77 -6.40 7.98
N ALA A 302 2.08 -7.51 7.71
CA ALA A 302 0.89 -7.55 6.87
C ALA A 302 -0.23 -6.65 7.41
N ARG A 303 -0.52 -6.74 8.72
CA ARG A 303 -1.51 -5.87 9.39
C ARG A 303 -1.17 -4.39 9.28
N GLY A 304 0.11 -4.03 9.30
CA GLY A 304 0.53 -2.64 9.11
C GLY A 304 0.21 -2.10 7.72
N VAL A 305 0.48 -2.89 6.68
CA VAL A 305 0.08 -2.56 5.29
C VAL A 305 -1.43 -2.39 5.20
N LEU A 306 -2.21 -3.32 5.77
CA LEU A 306 -3.67 -3.26 5.71
C LEU A 306 -4.25 -2.06 6.44
N LYS A 307 -3.78 -1.73 7.64
CA LYS A 307 -4.27 -0.56 8.38
C LYS A 307 -4.09 0.74 7.59
N ALA A 308 -2.97 0.88 6.88
CA ALA A 308 -2.73 2.04 6.03
C ALA A 308 -3.71 2.10 4.85
N GLN A 309 -3.92 0.97 4.16
CA GLN A 309 -4.86 0.91 3.04
C GLN A 309 -6.32 1.07 3.49
N GLU A 310 -6.71 0.49 4.62
CA GLU A 310 -8.03 0.65 5.24
C GLU A 310 -8.33 2.11 5.55
N LEU A 311 -7.36 2.85 6.11
CA LEU A 311 -7.54 4.29 6.37
C LEU A 311 -7.87 5.08 5.09
N TYR A 312 -7.20 4.77 3.99
CA TYR A 312 -7.50 5.39 2.70
C TYR A 312 -8.89 4.99 2.19
N LEU A 313 -9.21 3.70 2.20
CA LEU A 313 -10.48 3.18 1.70
C LEU A 313 -11.67 3.71 2.52
N ASP A 314 -11.52 3.86 3.84
CA ASP A 314 -12.52 4.47 4.73
C ASP A 314 -12.74 5.95 4.41
N ALA A 315 -11.66 6.68 4.12
CA ALA A 315 -11.77 8.07 3.67
C ALA A 315 -12.47 8.17 2.31
N GLU A 316 -12.19 7.25 1.38
CA GLU A 316 -12.89 7.20 0.09
C GLU A 316 -14.38 6.91 0.27
N ARG A 317 -14.74 5.97 1.16
CA ARG A 317 -16.13 5.63 1.49
C ARG A 317 -16.90 6.83 2.02
N LYS A 318 -16.32 7.58 2.96
CA LYS A 318 -16.95 8.78 3.55
C LYS A 318 -17.19 9.90 2.52
N ASN A 319 -16.46 9.88 1.41
CA ASN A 319 -16.57 10.86 0.33
C ASN A 319 -17.54 10.42 -0.79
N LEU A 320 -18.16 9.24 -0.71
CA LEU A 320 -19.23 8.84 -1.63
C LEU A 320 -20.53 9.56 -1.25
N PRO A 321 -21.29 10.11 -2.21
CA PRO A 321 -22.60 10.70 -1.92
C PRO A 321 -23.51 9.65 -1.30
N SER A 322 -24.25 10.03 -0.26
CA SER A 322 -25.00 9.21 0.70
C SER A 322 -26.06 8.24 0.10
N GLY A 323 -26.20 8.16 -1.22
CA GLY A 323 -27.09 7.24 -1.93
C GLY A 323 -26.40 6.11 -2.69
N GLN A 324 -25.07 6.00 -2.66
CA GLN A 324 -24.32 4.86 -3.26
C GLN A 324 -23.88 3.81 -2.23
N ILE A 325 -24.22 3.99 -0.96
CA ILE A 325 -24.08 2.93 0.05
C ILE A 325 -25.27 1.97 -0.15
N LEU A 326 -25.27 1.22 -1.26
CA LEU A 326 -26.09 0.03 -1.33
C LEU A 326 -25.47 -0.98 -0.38
N TYR A 327 -26.08 -1.02 0.81
CA TYR A 327 -26.09 -2.17 1.69
C TYR A 327 -26.34 -3.42 0.85
N HIS A 328 -25.41 -4.36 0.88
CA HIS A 328 -25.76 -5.75 0.69
C HIS A 328 -25.01 -6.55 1.75
N ASN A 329 -25.82 -7.05 2.70
CA ASN A 329 -25.47 -8.12 3.62
C ASN A 329 -24.97 -9.35 2.86
#